data_AF-A0A963N7B3-F1
#
_entry.id   AF-A0A963N7B3-F1
#
_cell.length_a   1.000
_cell.length_b   1.000
_cell.length_c   1.000
_cell.angle_alpha   90.00
_cell.angle_beta   90.00
_cell.angle_gamma   90.00
#
_symmetry.space_group_name_H-M   'P 1'
#
loop_
_entity.id
_entity.type
_entity.pdbx_description
1 polymer ?
#
loop_
_entity_poly.entity_id
_entity_poly.type
_entity_poly.pdbx_seq_one_letter_code
_entity_poly.pdbx_strand_id
1 'polypeptide(L)'
;MVWALTKELTMKNLWMALVILPMSAHAAAVVPSPGGLAFVSINADEDGFALVSFVDLAADTELFMTDQSWNGLASGSGGAFEGGGGVLTWTVGSALAAGSVVRFSSVQSAALIGASHGSVLRSSGSMSLALTDESLYVYAMAGSTVVPLAAIGNGSDFATELAGSGLDAASLALSGRVDFAEYQGPRSGETALADYRSKVFDPGQWLVRKSTDESLTAPDMTAFSVAAAVPEADTYAMMLAGLGVMSIVARRRSSAAKQA
;
A
#
# COMPACT_ATOMS: atom_id res chain seq x y z
N MET A 1 75.76 -51.20 -5.28
CA MET A 1 75.07 -52.42 -4.82
C MET A 1 73.94 -51.97 -3.91
N VAL A 2 72.68 -52.33 -4.21
CA VAL A 2 71.44 -51.96 -3.44
C VAL A 2 71.13 -50.43 -3.54
N TRP A 3 70.01 -49.95 -4.12
CA TRP A 3 68.58 -49.92 -3.66
C TRP A 3 68.41 -49.23 -2.29
N ALA A 4 67.41 -48.40 -1.98
CA ALA A 4 66.33 -47.71 -2.72
C ALA A 4 65.92 -46.48 -1.82
N LEU A 5 64.79 -45.73 -1.90
CA LEU A 5 63.53 -45.79 -2.67
C LEU A 5 62.91 -44.37 -2.67
N THR A 6 62.35 -43.87 -3.78
CA THR A 6 61.78 -42.52 -3.90
C THR A 6 60.32 -42.39 -3.42
N LYS A 7 59.99 -41.30 -2.70
CA LYS A 7 58.65 -40.68 -2.62
C LYS A 7 58.84 -39.15 -2.66
N GLU A 8 58.30 -38.36 -3.60
CA GLU A 8 56.95 -38.30 -4.18
C GLU A 8 55.84 -38.02 -3.14
N LEU A 9 55.75 -36.74 -2.76
CA LEU A 9 54.55 -36.14 -2.16
C LEU A 9 53.94 -35.13 -3.15
N THR A 10 53.31 -35.61 -4.21
CA THR A 10 52.45 -34.75 -5.05
C THR A 10 51.32 -34.18 -4.20
N MET A 11 51.17 -32.84 -4.17
CA MET A 11 50.04 -32.17 -3.51
C MET A 11 48.73 -32.48 -4.23
N LYS A 12 48.06 -33.55 -3.83
CA LYS A 12 46.71 -33.88 -4.29
C LYS A 12 45.68 -33.12 -3.45
N ASN A 13 44.83 -32.37 -4.14
CA ASN A 13 43.45 -32.11 -3.73
C ASN A 13 43.25 -31.27 -2.45
N LEU A 14 43.90 -30.10 -2.36
CA LEU A 14 43.38 -29.02 -1.49
C LEU A 14 42.15 -28.39 -2.17
N TRP A 15 40.98 -28.98 -1.97
CA TRP A 15 39.70 -28.42 -2.43
C TRP A 15 39.36 -27.16 -1.62
N MET A 16 39.75 -25.99 -2.12
CA MET A 16 39.22 -24.72 -1.60
C MET A 16 37.73 -24.62 -1.94
N ALA A 17 36.88 -24.89 -0.94
CA ALA A 17 35.46 -24.61 -1.03
C ALA A 17 35.26 -23.08 -1.05
N LEU A 18 35.07 -22.52 -2.25
CA LEU A 18 34.66 -21.12 -2.41
C LEU A 18 33.24 -20.99 -1.83
N VAL A 19 33.14 -20.49 -0.60
CA VAL A 19 31.86 -20.12 0.01
C VAL A 19 31.36 -18.86 -0.70
N ILE A 20 30.59 -19.08 -1.78
CA ILE A 20 29.78 -18.03 -2.39
C ILE A 20 28.67 -17.71 -1.39
N LEU A 21 28.93 -16.75 -0.50
CA LEU A 21 27.87 -16.07 0.22
C LEU A 21 26.94 -15.46 -0.85
N PRO A 22 25.63 -15.75 -0.83
CA PRO A 22 24.72 -15.01 -1.67
C PRO A 22 24.73 -13.56 -1.17
N MET A 23 25.38 -12.68 -1.92
CA MET A 23 25.16 -11.25 -1.76
C MET A 23 23.71 -11.00 -2.16
N SER A 24 22.83 -10.91 -1.15
CA SER A 24 21.45 -10.51 -1.35
C SER A 24 21.46 -9.12 -1.98
N ALA A 25 21.30 -9.10 -3.31
CA ALA A 25 21.11 -7.88 -4.07
C ALA A 25 19.79 -7.28 -3.60
N HIS A 26 19.86 -6.37 -2.63
CA HIS A 26 18.73 -5.57 -2.23
C HIS A 26 18.36 -4.75 -3.46
N ALA A 27 17.24 -5.11 -4.09
CA ALA A 27 16.63 -4.25 -5.09
C ALA A 27 16.39 -2.92 -4.40
N ALA A 28 16.99 -1.84 -4.92
CA ALA A 28 16.84 -0.53 -4.33
C ALA A 28 15.34 -0.22 -4.21
N ALA A 29 14.89 0.17 -3.01
CA ALA A 29 13.48 0.40 -2.74
C ALA A 29 12.93 1.40 -3.77
N VAL A 30 12.00 0.94 -4.60
CA VAL A 30 11.40 1.77 -5.64
C VAL A 30 10.50 2.77 -4.95
N VAL A 31 10.92 4.03 -4.93
CA VAL A 31 10.10 5.15 -4.44
C VAL A 31 8.74 5.09 -5.15
N PRO A 32 7.62 4.99 -4.42
CA PRO A 32 6.30 4.96 -5.03
C PRO A 32 6.04 6.22 -5.86
N SER A 33 5.14 6.12 -6.83
CA SER A 33 4.60 7.30 -7.52
C SER A 33 3.48 7.94 -6.69
N PRO A 34 3.10 9.21 -6.97
CA PRO A 34 1.86 9.80 -6.47
C PRO A 34 0.64 8.88 -6.68
N GLY A 35 -0.18 8.77 -5.64
CA GLY A 35 -1.30 7.82 -5.55
C GLY A 35 -0.85 6.35 -5.41
N GLY A 36 0.44 6.07 -5.26
CA GLY A 36 0.98 4.74 -4.97
C GLY A 36 0.59 4.22 -3.59
N LEU A 37 0.31 5.14 -2.65
CA LEU A 37 -0.41 4.91 -1.42
C LEU A 37 -1.66 5.80 -1.39
N ALA A 38 -2.57 5.56 -0.44
CA ALA A 38 -3.64 6.49 -0.07
C ALA A 38 -4.00 6.32 1.40
N PHE A 39 -4.55 7.37 2.02
CA PHE A 39 -5.20 7.26 3.33
C PHE A 39 -6.52 6.51 3.19
N VAL A 40 -6.87 5.68 4.18
CA VAL A 40 -8.15 4.96 4.28
C VAL A 40 -8.86 5.15 5.63
N SER A 41 -8.17 5.73 6.61
CA SER A 41 -8.80 6.35 7.77
C SER A 41 -7.95 7.48 8.37
N ILE A 42 -8.59 8.35 9.14
CA ILE A 42 -7.99 9.33 10.04
C ILE A 42 -8.83 9.42 11.33
N ASN A 43 -8.19 9.58 12.48
CA ASN A 43 -8.80 9.70 13.80
C ASN A 43 -8.06 10.79 14.59
N ALA A 44 -8.67 11.96 14.71
CA ALA A 44 -8.11 13.11 15.43
C ALA A 44 -8.09 12.87 16.94
N ASP A 45 -9.12 12.22 17.49
CA ASP A 45 -9.23 11.95 18.94
C ASP A 45 -8.27 10.85 19.44
N GLU A 46 -7.73 10.02 18.54
CA GLU A 46 -6.66 9.03 18.83
C GLU A 46 -5.24 9.55 18.51
N ASP A 47 -5.12 10.66 17.76
CA ASP A 47 -3.96 10.97 16.93
C ASP A 47 -3.53 9.72 16.10
N GLY A 48 -4.42 9.23 15.23
CA GLY A 48 -4.22 8.00 14.45
C GLY A 48 -4.69 8.10 12.99
N PHE A 49 -4.16 7.23 12.13
CA PHE A 49 -4.57 7.13 10.71
C PHE A 49 -4.24 5.75 10.13
N ALA A 50 -4.75 5.45 8.93
CA ALA A 50 -4.37 4.25 8.19
C ALA A 50 -4.09 4.54 6.72
N LEU A 51 -3.08 3.86 6.16
CA LEU A 51 -2.68 3.92 4.76
C LEU A 51 -2.93 2.56 4.07
N VAL A 52 -3.42 2.58 2.84
CA VAL A 52 -3.29 1.45 1.89
C VAL A 52 -2.12 1.69 0.96
N SER A 53 -1.37 0.63 0.62
CA SER A 53 -0.43 0.66 -0.51
C SER A 53 -1.06 0.02 -1.74
N PHE A 54 -1.04 0.68 -2.90
CA PHE A 54 -1.48 0.12 -4.18
C PHE A 54 -0.31 -0.47 -5.00
N VAL A 55 0.89 -0.52 -4.41
CA VAL A 55 2.11 -1.13 -4.96
C VAL A 55 2.78 -2.00 -3.88
N ASP A 56 3.62 -2.95 -4.29
CA ASP A 56 4.47 -3.68 -3.35
C ASP A 56 5.55 -2.73 -2.79
N LEU A 57 5.74 -2.71 -1.47
CA LEU A 57 6.86 -2.02 -0.83
C LEU A 57 7.91 -3.06 -0.40
N ALA A 58 9.17 -2.81 -0.71
CA ALA A 58 10.27 -3.67 -0.29
C ALA A 58 10.47 -3.60 1.23
N ALA A 59 11.09 -4.62 1.81
CA ALA A 59 11.67 -4.50 3.14
C ALA A 59 12.66 -3.33 3.18
N ASP A 60 12.75 -2.66 4.33
CA ASP A 60 13.59 -1.48 4.57
C ASP A 60 13.28 -0.26 3.68
N THR A 61 12.09 -0.24 3.04
CA THR A 61 11.57 0.99 2.40
C THR A 61 11.29 2.02 3.48
N GLU A 62 11.89 3.21 3.36
CA GLU A 62 11.69 4.34 4.25
C GLU A 62 10.71 5.35 3.63
N LEU A 63 9.64 5.65 4.35
CA LEU A 63 8.63 6.65 4.02
C LEU A 63 8.48 7.63 5.20
N PHE A 64 7.91 8.79 4.92
CA PHE A 64 7.77 9.88 5.89
C PHE A 64 6.32 10.38 5.92
N MET A 65 5.89 10.88 7.07
CA MET A 65 4.58 11.55 7.20
C MET A 65 4.73 12.88 7.94
N THR A 66 3.92 13.88 7.59
CA THR A 66 3.95 15.20 8.22
C THR A 66 2.60 15.91 8.18
N ASP A 67 2.32 16.66 9.24
CA ASP A 67 1.24 17.64 9.42
C ASP A 67 1.76 19.08 9.17
N GLN A 68 2.77 19.22 8.31
CA GLN A 68 3.29 20.49 7.82
C GLN A 68 2.66 20.83 6.47
N SER A 69 2.25 22.08 6.28
CA SER A 69 1.72 22.58 5.01
C SER A 69 2.77 22.52 3.90
N TRP A 70 2.31 22.30 2.67
CA TRP A 70 3.18 22.34 1.49
C TRP A 70 3.38 23.79 1.00
N ASN A 71 4.60 24.14 0.59
CA ASN A 71 4.98 25.53 0.27
C ASN A 71 4.53 26.05 -1.12
N GLY A 72 3.64 25.33 -1.81
CA GLY A 72 3.07 25.73 -3.11
C GLY A 72 4.00 25.56 -4.32
N LEU A 73 5.27 25.18 -4.12
CA LEU A 73 6.25 25.01 -5.21
C LEU A 73 6.25 23.57 -5.76
N ALA A 74 6.82 23.39 -6.96
CA ALA A 74 6.93 22.07 -7.57
C ALA A 74 8.01 21.20 -6.90
N SER A 75 7.70 19.92 -6.68
CA SER A 75 8.71 18.91 -6.26
C SER A 75 9.92 18.93 -7.21
N GLY A 76 11.13 18.81 -6.63
CA GLY A 76 12.41 18.95 -7.35
C GLY A 76 12.76 20.38 -7.77
N SER A 77 11.87 21.36 -7.58
CA SER A 77 12.04 22.77 -7.98
C SER A 77 11.86 23.75 -6.81
N GLY A 78 12.17 23.31 -5.58
CA GLY A 78 11.98 24.08 -4.34
C GLY A 78 10.74 23.70 -3.52
N GLY A 79 9.90 22.79 -4.04
CA GLY A 79 8.80 22.18 -3.29
C GLY A 79 9.28 21.51 -2.01
N ALA A 80 8.75 21.97 -0.87
CA ALA A 80 9.07 21.49 0.47
C ALA A 80 7.88 21.66 1.43
N PHE A 81 7.96 20.97 2.57
CA PHE A 81 7.07 21.19 3.70
C PHE A 81 7.61 22.32 4.59
N GLU A 82 6.71 23.17 5.07
CA GLU A 82 7.04 24.35 5.89
C GLU A 82 6.00 24.49 7.03
N GLY A 83 6.38 25.13 8.13
CA GLY A 83 5.49 25.38 9.28
C GLY A 83 5.95 24.73 10.59
N GLY A 84 5.00 24.48 11.49
CA GLY A 84 5.24 24.11 12.90
C GLY A 84 5.03 22.64 13.26
N GLY A 85 4.60 21.79 12.31
CA GLY A 85 4.25 20.38 12.54
C GLY A 85 5.45 19.45 12.79
N GLY A 86 5.15 18.18 13.01
CA GLY A 86 6.11 17.10 13.18
C GLY A 86 6.42 16.32 11.90
N VAL A 87 7.46 15.49 11.97
CA VAL A 87 7.77 14.50 10.93
C VAL A 87 7.92 13.14 11.58
N LEU A 88 7.20 12.16 11.04
CA LEU A 88 7.38 10.75 11.30
C LEU A 88 8.25 10.12 10.21
N THR A 89 9.05 9.13 10.58
CA THR A 89 9.68 8.19 9.65
C THR A 89 9.11 6.80 9.90
N TRP A 90 8.64 6.15 8.84
CA TRP A 90 8.14 4.78 8.83
C TRP A 90 9.08 3.90 7.98
N THR A 91 9.64 2.86 8.61
CA THR A 91 10.45 1.85 7.96
C THR A 91 9.64 0.56 7.78
N VAL A 92 9.48 0.11 6.55
CA VAL A 92 8.75 -1.11 6.17
C VAL A 92 9.57 -2.35 6.56
N GLY A 93 9.39 -2.85 7.79
CA GLY A 93 10.26 -3.88 8.38
C GLY A 93 10.21 -5.29 7.75
N SER A 94 9.29 -5.54 6.82
CA SER A 94 9.33 -6.67 5.88
C SER A 94 8.49 -6.34 4.65
N ALA A 95 8.71 -7.02 3.52
CA ALA A 95 8.04 -6.68 2.26
C ALA A 95 6.50 -6.67 2.41
N LEU A 96 5.89 -5.54 2.05
CA LEU A 96 4.45 -5.29 2.19
C LEU A 96 3.79 -5.42 0.82
N ALA A 97 2.89 -6.39 0.68
CA ALA A 97 2.21 -6.65 -0.59
C ALA A 97 1.20 -5.54 -0.94
N ALA A 98 1.06 -5.26 -2.23
CA ALA A 98 0.04 -4.36 -2.76
C ALA A 98 -1.37 -4.76 -2.28
N GLY A 99 -2.18 -3.78 -1.88
CA GLY A 99 -3.49 -3.94 -1.26
C GLY A 99 -3.48 -3.96 0.27
N SER A 100 -2.32 -4.14 0.91
CA SER A 100 -2.21 -4.16 2.38
C SER A 100 -2.52 -2.80 3.00
N VAL A 101 -3.18 -2.81 4.17
CA VAL A 101 -3.48 -1.62 4.97
C VAL A 101 -2.61 -1.60 6.23
N VAL A 102 -2.05 -0.43 6.57
CA VAL A 102 -1.18 -0.21 7.75
C VAL A 102 -1.74 0.93 8.58
N ARG A 103 -1.97 0.68 9.88
CA ARG A 103 -2.43 1.67 10.86
C ARG A 103 -1.25 2.30 11.58
N PHE A 104 -1.37 3.59 11.87
CA PHE A 104 -0.52 4.38 12.72
C PHE A 104 -1.37 4.92 13.87
N SER A 105 -0.91 4.82 15.11
CA SER A 105 -1.69 5.12 16.31
C SER A 105 -0.90 6.00 17.29
N SER A 106 -1.59 6.90 17.99
CA SER A 106 -1.04 7.77 19.03
C SER A 106 0.18 8.60 18.58
N VAL A 107 0.12 9.19 17.38
CA VAL A 107 1.26 9.88 16.75
C VAL A 107 1.74 11.12 17.50
N GLN A 108 0.89 11.73 18.33
CA GLN A 108 1.23 12.80 19.28
C GLN A 108 2.08 12.31 20.47
N SER A 109 2.04 11.01 20.81
CA SER A 109 2.84 10.44 21.90
C SER A 109 4.07 9.71 21.40
N ALA A 110 5.25 10.32 21.52
CA ALA A 110 6.53 9.68 21.16
C ALA A 110 6.88 8.42 21.99
N ALA A 111 6.10 8.10 23.04
CA ALA A 111 6.24 6.91 23.86
C ALA A 111 5.18 5.81 23.58
N LEU A 112 4.11 6.13 22.85
CA LEU A 112 3.02 5.21 22.50
C LEU A 112 2.84 5.03 20.99
N ILE A 113 3.50 5.85 20.17
CA ILE A 113 3.41 5.81 18.71
C ILE A 113 3.74 4.41 18.18
N GLY A 114 2.85 3.88 17.34
CA GLY A 114 2.95 2.53 16.80
C GLY A 114 2.53 2.46 15.34
N ALA A 115 3.03 1.44 14.65
CA ALA A 115 2.60 1.06 13.30
C ALA A 115 2.21 -0.42 13.30
N SER A 116 1.16 -0.81 12.58
CA SER A 116 0.73 -2.22 12.51
C SER A 116 1.64 -3.09 11.64
N HIS A 117 2.56 -2.49 10.88
CA HIS A 117 3.58 -3.17 10.08
C HIS A 117 4.86 -2.34 10.03
N GLY A 118 6.02 -2.95 10.25
CA GLY A 118 7.30 -2.24 10.33
C GLY A 118 7.45 -1.43 11.63
N SER A 119 8.25 -0.37 11.58
CA SER A 119 8.52 0.52 12.72
C SER A 119 8.31 1.97 12.34
N VAL A 120 7.67 2.75 13.21
CA VAL A 120 7.52 4.20 13.08
C VAL A 120 8.24 4.90 14.23
N LEU A 121 8.88 6.03 13.93
CA LEU A 121 9.54 6.89 14.91
C LEU A 121 9.30 8.36 14.57
N ARG A 122 9.46 9.25 15.54
CA ARG A 122 9.39 10.70 15.31
C ARG A 122 10.78 11.26 15.03
N SER A 123 10.93 11.86 13.85
CA SER A 123 12.20 12.43 13.37
C SER A 123 12.34 13.92 13.68
N SER A 124 11.24 14.67 13.76
CA SER A 124 11.23 16.06 14.22
C SER A 124 9.87 16.53 14.75
N GLY A 125 9.88 17.68 15.45
CA GLY A 125 8.68 18.40 15.92
C GLY A 125 7.77 17.58 16.85
N SER A 126 6.47 17.81 16.74
CA SER A 126 5.42 16.92 17.26
C SER A 126 4.28 16.92 16.26
N MET A 127 3.88 15.75 15.80
CA MET A 127 2.69 15.59 14.97
C MET A 127 1.45 15.57 15.87
N SER A 128 0.36 16.22 15.50
CA SER A 128 -0.95 16.00 16.12
C SER A 128 -2.08 16.39 15.17
N LEU A 129 -3.12 15.56 15.09
CA LEU A 129 -4.14 15.67 14.06
C LEU A 129 -5.28 16.58 14.53
N ALA A 130 -5.33 17.79 14.00
CA ALA A 130 -6.35 18.77 14.35
C ALA A 130 -7.75 18.35 13.87
N LEU A 131 -8.75 18.73 14.65
CA LEU A 131 -10.17 18.49 14.35
C LEU A 131 -10.65 19.27 13.11
N THR A 132 -9.96 20.34 12.70
CA THR A 132 -10.32 21.27 11.62
C THR A 132 -9.05 21.90 11.05
N ASP A 133 -9.03 22.13 9.75
CA ASP A 133 -7.95 22.81 9.03
C ASP A 133 -6.60 22.07 9.19
N GLU A 134 -6.67 20.73 9.05
CA GLU A 134 -5.58 19.76 9.12
C GLU A 134 -5.17 19.29 7.71
N SER A 135 -3.87 19.00 7.53
CA SER A 135 -3.26 18.63 6.25
C SER A 135 -2.15 17.57 6.45
N LEU A 136 -2.54 16.30 6.48
CA LEU A 136 -1.63 15.16 6.69
C LEU A 136 -1.12 14.59 5.35
N TYR A 137 0.20 14.61 5.16
CA TYR A 137 0.89 14.10 3.99
C TYR A 137 1.66 12.81 4.28
N VAL A 138 1.77 11.93 3.28
CA VAL A 138 2.79 10.87 3.21
C VAL A 138 3.69 11.10 2.00
N TYR A 139 5.01 11.00 2.19
CA TYR A 139 6.02 11.31 1.19
C TYR A 139 7.24 10.38 1.26
N ALA A 140 8.10 10.46 0.24
CA ALA A 140 9.39 9.78 0.18
C ALA A 140 10.51 10.77 -0.18
N MET A 141 11.77 10.35 0.01
CA MET A 141 12.95 11.15 -0.32
C MET A 141 13.70 10.57 -1.52
N ALA A 142 13.62 11.25 -2.66
CA ALA A 142 14.43 10.97 -3.84
C ALA A 142 15.76 11.74 -3.76
N GLY A 143 16.70 11.19 -2.98
CA GLY A 143 17.91 11.91 -2.56
C GLY A 143 17.53 13.07 -1.63
N SER A 144 17.83 14.31 -2.00
CA SER A 144 17.38 15.50 -1.28
C SER A 144 16.00 16.01 -1.72
N THR A 145 15.32 15.34 -2.66
CA THR A 145 14.03 15.78 -3.19
C THR A 145 12.88 15.17 -2.41
N VAL A 146 12.01 16.02 -1.84
CA VAL A 146 10.72 15.57 -1.28
C VAL A 146 9.80 15.17 -2.42
N VAL A 147 9.30 13.93 -2.38
CA VAL A 147 8.32 13.38 -3.33
C VAL A 147 7.02 13.08 -2.57
N PRO A 148 6.02 13.97 -2.61
CA PRO A 148 4.71 13.69 -2.03
C PRO A 148 4.07 12.47 -2.70
N LEU A 149 3.45 11.59 -1.92
CA LEU A 149 2.85 10.33 -2.40
C LEU A 149 1.33 10.31 -2.27
N ALA A 150 0.81 10.80 -1.14
CA ALA A 150 -0.62 11.06 -0.94
C ALA A 150 -0.85 12.10 0.16
N ALA A 151 -2.05 12.67 0.20
CA ALA A 151 -2.48 13.59 1.25
C ALA A 151 -3.93 13.33 1.68
N ILE A 152 -4.25 13.65 2.92
CA ILE A 152 -5.62 13.79 3.44
C ILE A 152 -5.68 15.07 4.25
N GLY A 153 -6.75 15.83 4.10
CA GLY A 153 -6.94 17.07 4.87
C GLY A 153 -8.39 17.46 4.98
N ASN A 154 -8.68 18.39 5.89
CA ASN A 154 -10.01 18.94 6.07
C ASN A 154 -10.01 20.47 6.18
N GLY A 155 -11.12 21.10 5.79
CA GLY A 155 -11.23 22.57 5.74
C GLY A 155 -11.53 23.08 4.34
N SER A 156 -11.51 24.40 4.15
CA SER A 156 -11.68 25.02 2.82
C SER A 156 -10.37 25.13 2.04
N ASP A 157 -9.24 25.23 2.74
CA ASP A 157 -8.02 25.78 2.17
C ASP A 157 -7.03 24.69 1.71
N PHE A 158 -7.19 23.45 2.20
CA PHE A 158 -6.40 22.26 1.82
C PHE A 158 -6.25 22.09 0.30
N ALA A 159 -7.31 22.28 -0.48
CA ALA A 159 -7.26 22.19 -1.94
C ALA A 159 -6.34 23.24 -2.61
N THR A 160 -6.01 24.33 -1.90
CA THR A 160 -5.03 25.34 -2.32
C THR A 160 -3.62 24.99 -1.85
N GLU A 161 -3.46 24.38 -0.68
CA GLU A 161 -2.16 23.92 -0.17
C GLU A 161 -1.51 22.86 -1.08
N LEU A 162 -2.31 22.01 -1.72
CA LEU A 162 -1.85 20.99 -2.67
C LEU A 162 -1.13 21.55 -3.91
N ALA A 163 -1.18 22.86 -4.16
CA ALA A 163 -0.56 23.48 -5.34
C ALA A 163 0.93 23.09 -5.49
N GLY A 164 1.32 22.59 -6.66
CA GLY A 164 2.70 22.18 -6.94
C GLY A 164 3.14 20.85 -6.31
N SER A 165 2.40 20.29 -5.34
CA SER A 165 2.73 18.99 -4.72
C SER A 165 2.65 17.82 -5.72
N GLY A 166 1.83 17.96 -6.77
CA GLY A 166 1.50 16.90 -7.72
C GLY A 166 0.43 15.92 -7.22
N LEU A 167 -0.25 16.23 -6.11
CA LEU A 167 -1.24 15.36 -5.48
C LEU A 167 -2.71 15.63 -5.89
N ASP A 168 -2.97 16.44 -6.92
CA ASP A 168 -4.33 16.81 -7.37
C ASP A 168 -5.25 15.60 -7.68
N ALA A 169 -4.65 14.43 -8.00
CA ALA A 169 -5.32 13.16 -8.23
C ALA A 169 -4.88 12.05 -7.24
N ALA A 170 -4.27 12.45 -6.12
CA ALA A 170 -3.71 11.58 -5.08
C ALA A 170 -3.97 12.12 -3.65
N SER A 171 -5.04 12.89 -3.49
CA SER A 171 -5.41 13.56 -2.24
C SER A 171 -6.89 13.36 -1.91
N LEU A 172 -7.26 13.44 -0.64
CA LEU A 172 -8.66 13.47 -0.20
C LEU A 172 -8.96 14.72 0.63
N ALA A 173 -9.93 15.52 0.18
CA ALA A 173 -10.43 16.68 0.91
C ALA A 173 -11.74 16.35 1.66
N LEU A 174 -11.75 16.51 2.98
CA LEU A 174 -12.91 16.32 3.85
C LEU A 174 -13.50 17.67 4.31
N SER A 175 -14.83 17.74 4.46
CA SER A 175 -15.51 19.03 4.70
C SER A 175 -15.67 19.36 6.20
N GLY A 176 -14.95 20.38 6.68
CA GLY A 176 -15.04 20.92 8.05
C GLY A 176 -14.61 19.91 9.11
N ARG A 177 -15.14 20.02 10.35
CA ARG A 177 -14.68 19.20 11.49
C ARG A 177 -14.65 17.69 11.21
N VAL A 178 -13.56 17.02 11.52
CA VAL A 178 -13.41 15.55 11.44
C VAL A 178 -12.90 15.06 12.79
N ASP A 179 -13.66 14.19 13.44
CA ASP A 179 -13.23 13.48 14.66
C ASP A 179 -12.62 12.14 14.24
N PHE A 180 -13.36 11.40 13.41
CA PHE A 180 -12.95 10.18 12.74
C PHE A 180 -13.50 10.17 11.31
N ALA A 181 -12.72 9.72 10.35
CA ALA A 181 -13.20 9.43 9.01
C ALA A 181 -12.58 8.15 8.44
N GLU A 182 -13.35 7.42 7.63
CA GLU A 182 -12.97 6.13 7.07
C GLU A 182 -13.59 5.85 5.69
N TYR A 183 -12.80 5.26 4.80
CA TYR A 183 -13.26 4.76 3.50
C TYR A 183 -14.15 3.51 3.67
N GLN A 184 -15.44 3.67 3.32
CA GLN A 184 -16.49 2.64 3.32
C GLN A 184 -16.77 2.05 1.93
N GLY A 185 -16.09 2.52 0.88
CA GLY A 185 -16.26 2.03 -0.47
C GLY A 185 -15.71 0.61 -0.68
N PRO A 186 -15.90 0.01 -1.87
CA PRO A 186 -15.42 -1.33 -2.17
C PRO A 186 -13.92 -1.52 -1.94
N ARG A 187 -13.55 -2.65 -1.33
CA ARG A 187 -12.16 -3.14 -1.17
C ARG A 187 -11.88 -4.45 -1.91
N SER A 188 -12.88 -4.98 -2.62
CA SER A 188 -12.76 -6.18 -3.46
C SER A 188 -13.60 -6.03 -4.73
N GLY A 189 -13.19 -6.70 -5.81
CA GLY A 189 -13.95 -6.79 -7.07
C GLY A 189 -13.50 -5.91 -8.24
N GLU A 190 -12.57 -4.97 -8.06
CA GLU A 190 -12.00 -4.20 -9.19
C GLU A 190 -10.98 -4.99 -10.00
N THR A 191 -10.70 -4.56 -11.25
CA THR A 191 -9.78 -5.25 -12.17
C THR A 191 -8.31 -5.11 -11.80
N ALA A 192 -7.89 -3.97 -11.25
CA ALA A 192 -6.54 -3.68 -10.79
C ALA A 192 -6.58 -2.87 -9.49
N LEU A 193 -5.55 -2.97 -8.65
CA LEU A 193 -5.47 -2.19 -7.41
C LEU A 193 -5.45 -0.68 -7.64
N ALA A 194 -4.99 -0.22 -8.81
CA ALA A 194 -5.01 1.20 -9.19
C ALA A 194 -6.44 1.74 -9.40
N ASP A 195 -7.42 0.91 -9.73
CA ASP A 195 -8.79 1.33 -10.03
C ASP A 195 -9.48 1.90 -8.76
N TYR A 196 -9.12 1.38 -7.58
CA TYR A 196 -9.58 1.88 -6.28
C TYR A 196 -9.17 3.32 -5.97
N ARG A 197 -8.08 3.85 -6.57
CA ARG A 197 -7.63 5.24 -6.34
C ARG A 197 -8.77 6.23 -6.57
N SER A 198 -9.51 6.04 -7.66
CA SER A 198 -10.67 6.86 -8.04
C SER A 198 -11.82 6.85 -7.02
N LYS A 199 -11.87 5.84 -6.14
CA LYS A 199 -12.87 5.68 -5.09
C LYS A 199 -12.36 6.16 -3.73
N VAL A 200 -11.11 5.85 -3.39
CA VAL A 200 -10.49 6.24 -2.11
C VAL A 200 -10.30 7.76 -2.05
N PHE A 201 -10.05 8.42 -3.18
CA PHE A 201 -10.00 9.88 -3.28
C PHE A 201 -11.38 10.54 -3.57
N ASP A 202 -12.48 9.77 -3.65
CA ASP A 202 -13.85 10.32 -3.68
C ASP A 202 -14.40 10.46 -2.25
N PRO A 203 -14.62 11.67 -1.72
CA PRO A 203 -15.21 11.86 -0.39
C PRO A 203 -16.64 11.33 -0.27
N GLY A 204 -17.32 11.04 -1.39
CA GLY A 204 -18.59 10.31 -1.41
C GLY A 204 -18.51 8.85 -0.95
N GLN A 205 -17.30 8.25 -0.89
CA GLN A 205 -17.08 6.90 -0.35
C GLN A 205 -16.72 6.87 1.14
N TRP A 206 -16.69 8.03 1.82
CA TRP A 206 -16.20 8.14 3.19
C TRP A 206 -17.30 8.37 4.22
N LEU A 207 -17.24 7.62 5.32
CA LEU A 207 -17.94 7.97 6.54
C LEU A 207 -17.12 9.03 7.28
N VAL A 208 -17.72 10.18 7.59
CA VAL A 208 -17.14 11.21 8.46
C VAL A 208 -17.99 11.34 9.72
N ARG A 209 -17.37 11.13 10.88
CA ARG A 209 -17.98 11.32 12.20
C ARG A 209 -17.57 12.68 12.78
N LYS A 210 -18.52 13.25 13.53
CA LYS A 210 -18.43 14.57 14.15
C LYS A 210 -19.00 14.50 15.58
N SER A 211 -18.41 13.64 16.43
CA SER A 211 -18.95 13.30 17.74
C SER A 211 -18.27 14.10 18.86
N THR A 212 -17.97 13.47 19.99
CA THR A 212 -17.30 14.08 21.16
C THR A 212 -16.07 13.28 21.60
N ASP A 213 -15.95 12.04 21.16
CA ASP A 213 -14.85 11.12 21.48
C ASP A 213 -14.92 9.91 20.53
N GLU A 214 -13.98 9.83 19.58
CA GLU A 214 -13.73 8.67 18.72
C GLU A 214 -12.39 7.98 19.08
N SER A 215 -11.77 8.27 20.23
CA SER A 215 -10.42 7.80 20.61
C SER A 215 -10.28 6.26 20.70
N LEU A 216 -11.40 5.55 20.83
CA LEU A 216 -11.48 4.08 20.83
C LEU A 216 -12.01 3.48 19.51
N THR A 217 -12.36 4.30 18.52
CA THR A 217 -12.81 3.85 17.20
C THR A 217 -11.62 3.36 16.37
N ALA A 218 -11.42 2.04 16.37
CA ALA A 218 -10.44 1.39 15.50
C ALA A 218 -10.92 1.35 14.04
N PRO A 219 -10.03 1.58 13.05
CA PRO A 219 -10.40 1.61 11.63
C PRO A 219 -10.46 0.23 10.98
N ASP A 220 -11.14 0.14 9.83
CA ASP A 220 -11.20 -1.03 8.96
C ASP A 220 -9.84 -1.31 8.32
N MET A 221 -9.21 -2.37 8.83
CA MET A 221 -7.93 -2.91 8.36
C MET A 221 -8.08 -3.92 7.19
N THR A 222 -9.28 -4.08 6.63
CA THR A 222 -9.51 -4.99 5.49
C THR A 222 -8.65 -4.58 4.30
N ALA A 223 -7.81 -5.51 3.86
CA ALA A 223 -6.94 -5.35 2.70
C ALA A 223 -7.72 -5.26 1.39
N PHE A 224 -7.20 -4.45 0.47
CA PHE A 224 -7.75 -4.30 -0.88
C PHE A 224 -7.32 -5.47 -1.77
N SER A 225 -8.21 -5.91 -2.65
CA SER A 225 -8.01 -7.08 -3.51
C SER A 225 -8.61 -6.87 -4.90
N VAL A 226 -8.00 -7.44 -5.93
CA VAL A 226 -8.61 -7.49 -7.27
C VAL A 226 -9.66 -8.59 -7.34
N ALA A 227 -10.57 -8.50 -8.32
CA ALA A 227 -11.41 -9.63 -8.69
C ALA A 227 -10.53 -10.84 -9.03
N ALA A 228 -10.80 -11.98 -8.40
CA ALA A 228 -10.21 -13.24 -8.83
C ALA A 228 -10.61 -13.48 -10.29
N ALA A 229 -9.63 -13.79 -11.15
CA ALA A 229 -9.90 -14.11 -12.55
C ALA A 229 -10.91 -15.24 -12.63
N VAL A 230 -12.12 -14.95 -13.10
CA VAL A 230 -13.19 -15.94 -13.28
C VAL A 230 -12.65 -16.99 -14.24
N PRO A 231 -12.51 -18.27 -13.84
CA PRO A 231 -12.09 -19.29 -14.77
C PRO A 231 -13.10 -19.36 -15.91
N GLU A 232 -12.65 -19.14 -17.14
CA GLU A 232 -13.49 -19.43 -18.30
C GLU A 232 -13.92 -20.89 -18.18
N ALA A 233 -15.23 -21.14 -18.20
CA ALA A 233 -15.75 -22.49 -18.13
C ALA A 233 -15.26 -23.24 -19.38
N ASP A 234 -14.24 -24.09 -19.19
CA ASP A 234 -13.45 -24.73 -20.25
C ASP A 234 -14.29 -24.98 -21.49
N THR A 235 -13.86 -24.48 -22.65
CA THR A 235 -14.66 -24.59 -23.89
C THR A 235 -15.05 -26.06 -24.16
N TYR A 236 -14.20 -27.00 -23.76
CA TYR A 236 -14.46 -28.45 -23.75
C TYR A 236 -15.61 -28.88 -22.82
N ALA A 237 -15.74 -28.33 -21.62
CA ALA A 237 -16.84 -28.63 -20.70
C ALA A 237 -18.18 -28.13 -21.23
N MET A 238 -18.22 -26.90 -21.75
CA MET A 238 -19.41 -26.33 -22.42
C MET A 238 -19.79 -27.12 -23.69
N MET A 239 -18.79 -27.50 -24.50
CA MET A 239 -18.98 -28.34 -25.68
C MET A 239 -19.48 -29.76 -25.32
N LEU A 240 -18.92 -30.38 -24.27
CA LEU A 240 -19.35 -31.71 -23.78
C LEU A 240 -20.77 -31.68 -23.22
N ALA A 241 -21.15 -30.61 -22.49
CA ALA A 241 -22.52 -30.41 -22.04
C ALA A 241 -23.49 -30.30 -23.24
N GLY A 242 -23.14 -29.48 -24.25
CA GLY A 242 -23.92 -29.34 -25.48
C GLY A 242 -24.07 -30.66 -26.25
N LEU A 243 -22.97 -31.40 -26.44
CA LEU A 243 -22.97 -32.72 -27.09
C LEU A 243 -23.78 -33.76 -26.29
N GLY A 244 -23.74 -33.72 -24.96
CA GLY A 244 -24.54 -34.56 -24.08
C GLY A 244 -26.04 -34.31 -24.24
N VAL A 245 -26.46 -33.04 -24.23
CA VAL A 245 -27.86 -32.64 -24.46
C VAL A 245 -28.32 -33.07 -25.86
N MET A 246 -27.53 -32.83 -26.90
CA MET A 246 -27.85 -33.24 -28.27
C MET A 246 -27.96 -34.77 -28.41
N SER A 247 -27.11 -35.52 -27.72
CA SER A 247 -27.17 -37.00 -27.67
C SER A 247 -28.46 -37.50 -27.03
N ILE A 248 -28.91 -36.87 -25.95
CA ILE A 248 -30.19 -37.19 -25.28
C ILE A 248 -31.38 -36.87 -26.20
N VAL A 249 -31.37 -35.70 -26.87
CA VAL A 249 -32.43 -35.31 -27.82
C VAL A 249 -32.51 -36.28 -29.00
N ALA A 250 -31.38 -36.63 -29.61
CA ALA A 250 -31.32 -37.59 -30.70
C ALA A 250 -31.87 -38.98 -30.29
N ARG A 251 -31.48 -39.47 -29.10
CA ARG A 251 -31.95 -40.74 -28.55
C ARG A 251 -33.46 -40.75 -28.27
N ARG A 252 -34.04 -39.65 -27.77
CA ARG A 252 -35.50 -39.55 -27.56
C ARG A 252 -36.27 -39.58 -28.88
N ARG A 253 -35.76 -38.94 -29.94
CA ARG A 253 -36.40 -38.96 -31.27
C ARG A 253 -36.35 -40.35 -31.94
N SER A 254 -35.25 -41.09 -31.78
CA SER A 254 -35.15 -42.45 -32.34
C SER A 254 -35.98 -43.51 -31.60
N SER A 255 -36.25 -43.32 -30.30
CA SER A 255 -37.20 -44.17 -29.57
C SER A 255 -38.66 -43.96 -30.02
N ALA A 256 -39.08 -42.71 -30.25
CA ALA A 256 -40.43 -42.40 -30.73
C ALA A 256 -40.71 -43.00 -32.12
N ALA A 257 -39.70 -42.98 -33.01
CA ALA A 257 -39.78 -43.55 -34.36
C ALA A 257 -39.77 -45.11 -34.42
N LYS A 258 -39.84 -45.80 -33.27
CA LYS A 258 -39.96 -47.27 -33.17
C LYS A 258 -41.26 -47.73 -32.48
N GLN A 259 -42.22 -46.81 -32.29
CA GLN A 259 -43.52 -47.10 -31.68
C GLN A 259 -44.69 -46.71 -32.61
N ALA A 260 -44.40 -46.57 -33.90
CA ALA A 260 -45.32 -46.37 -35.02
C ALA A 260 -44.93 -47.34 -36.14
#